data_AF-A0A1Z5HB33-F1
#
_entry.id   AF-A0A1Z5HB33-F1
#
_cell.length_a   1.000
_cell.length_b   1.000
_cell.length_c   1.000
_cell.angle_alpha   90.00
_cell.angle_beta   90.00
_cell.angle_gamma   90.00
#
_symmetry.space_group_name_H-M   'P 1'
#
loop_
_entity.id
_entity.type
_entity.pdbx_description
1 polymer ?
#
loop_
_entity_poly.entity_id
_entity_poly.type
_entity_poly.pdbx_seq_one_letter_code
_entity_poly.pdbx_strand_id
1 'polypeptide(L)'
;MLEIVSIYSIEYKDIYMDNKKVVIELGNMITSYISSGDWRATDSNSILASKGKYELSLRIMLNMRFRYASENGKPYSPSLTKIIQDIDFVENKYKRITLQKIVAILEKMHEVKRVEVDKKFEGRKLVDAILHIYATSGFSSMMIENNKMTKECARNNFLKQPSLNNEISPLN
;
A
#
# COMPACT_ATOMS: atom_id res chain seq x y z
N MET A 1 14.67 -20.58 -13.66
CA MET A 1 14.77 -19.17 -14.05
C MET A 1 13.49 -18.51 -13.54
N LEU A 2 13.57 -17.76 -12.43
CA LEU A 2 12.43 -17.09 -11.81
C LEU A 2 12.49 -15.62 -12.28
N GLU A 3 11.60 -15.23 -13.18
CA GLU A 3 11.43 -13.83 -13.55
C GLU A 3 10.58 -13.13 -12.48
N ILE A 4 11.19 -12.19 -11.75
CA ILE A 4 10.47 -11.28 -10.86
C ILE A 4 10.31 -9.95 -11.61
N VAL A 5 9.08 -9.63 -11.98
CA VAL A 5 8.71 -8.36 -12.61
C VAL A 5 8.59 -7.29 -11.51
N SER A 6 9.54 -6.36 -11.48
CA SER A 6 9.59 -5.25 -10.51
C SER A 6 8.64 -4.12 -10.93
N ILE A 7 7.70 -3.76 -10.05
CA ILE A 7 6.67 -2.72 -10.29
C ILE A 7 7.13 -1.32 -9.82
N TYR A 8 8.24 -1.26 -9.08
CA TYR A 8 8.98 -0.04 -8.79
C TYR A 8 10.47 -0.37 -8.99
N SER A 9 11.27 0.56 -9.49
CA SER A 9 12.73 0.36 -9.59
C SER A 9 13.31 0.28 -8.17
N ILE A 10 13.31 -0.92 -7.60
CA ILE A 10 13.94 -1.26 -6.33
C ILE A 10 15.40 -1.55 -6.66
N GLU A 11 16.31 -0.69 -6.25
CA GLU A 11 17.75 -0.97 -6.33
C GLU A 11 18.10 -2.00 -5.25
N TYR A 12 18.11 -3.28 -5.65
CA TYR A 12 18.72 -4.34 -4.88
C TYR A 12 20.24 -4.17 -4.94
N LYS A 13 20.90 -4.25 -3.79
CA LYS A 13 22.36 -4.19 -3.73
C LYS A 13 22.96 -5.51 -4.21
N ASP A 14 22.41 -6.64 -3.75
CA ASP A 14 22.80 -7.98 -4.20
C ASP A 14 21.74 -9.04 -3.85
N ILE A 15 21.75 -10.17 -4.57
CA ILE A 15 20.95 -11.37 -4.27
C ILE A 15 21.86 -12.60 -4.40
N TYR A 16 22.09 -13.31 -3.30
CA TYR A 16 23.00 -14.46 -3.28
C TYR A 16 22.49 -15.60 -2.38
N MET A 17 23.08 -16.78 -2.56
CA MET A 17 22.79 -17.96 -1.74
C MET A 17 23.82 -18.07 -0.61
N ASP A 18 23.34 -18.16 0.62
CA ASP A 18 24.17 -18.47 1.80
C ASP A 18 23.52 -19.62 2.58
N ASN A 19 24.22 -20.74 2.71
CA ASN A 19 23.80 -21.89 3.51
C ASN A 19 22.33 -22.31 3.31
N LYS A 20 21.94 -22.52 2.04
CA LYS A 20 20.57 -22.87 1.58
C LYS A 20 19.51 -21.80 1.82
N LYS A 21 19.90 -20.59 2.21
CA LYS A 21 19.01 -19.43 2.32
C LYS A 21 19.30 -18.47 1.17
N VAL A 22 18.24 -17.88 0.63
CA VAL A 22 18.35 -16.74 -0.28
C VAL A 22 18.55 -15.50 0.57
N VAL A 23 19.65 -14.80 0.38
CA VAL A 23 19.94 -13.51 1.00
C VAL A 23 19.68 -12.42 -0.03
N ILE A 24 18.92 -11.40 0.39
CA ILE A 24 18.60 -10.22 -0.43
C ILE A 24 19.13 -9.01 0.33
N GLU A 25 20.13 -8.33 -0.24
CA GLU A 25 20.62 -7.07 0.30
C GLU A 25 19.87 -5.90 -0.33
N LEU A 26 19.23 -5.10 0.53
CA LEU A 26 18.51 -3.91 0.12
C LEU A 26 19.42 -2.68 0.23
N GLY A 27 19.39 -1.78 -0.75
CA GLY A 27 20.15 -0.52 -0.69
C GLY A 27 19.70 0.40 0.45
N ASN A 28 20.57 1.32 0.86
CA ASN A 28 20.37 2.19 2.03
C ASN A 28 19.06 3.02 1.97
N MET A 29 18.62 3.42 0.78
CA MET A 29 17.35 4.14 0.59
C MET A 29 16.12 3.33 1.02
N ILE A 30 16.15 2.01 0.83
CA ILE A 30 15.05 1.12 1.23
C ILE A 30 15.10 0.90 2.74
N THR A 31 16.29 0.77 3.31
CA THR A 31 16.44 0.57 4.76
C THR A 31 15.88 1.73 5.57
N SER A 32 15.96 2.98 5.10
CA SER A 32 15.35 4.15 5.76
C SER A 32 13.81 4.14 5.69
N TYR A 33 13.23 3.73 4.56
CA TYR A 33 11.78 3.53 4.40
C TYR A 33 11.24 2.37 5.24
N ILE A 34 12.02 1.29 5.40
CA ILE A 34 11.66 0.19 6.29
C ILE A 34 11.79 0.66 7.75
N SER A 35 12.86 1.34 8.12
CA SER A 35 13.08 1.77 9.52
C SER A 35 12.13 2.88 9.99
N SER A 36 11.47 3.63 9.09
CA SER A 36 10.39 4.56 9.43
C SER A 36 9.08 3.87 9.86
N GLY A 37 8.95 2.55 9.68
CA GLY A 37 7.83 1.75 10.18
C GLY A 37 6.64 1.63 9.22
N ASP A 38 6.75 2.13 7.99
CA ASP A 38 5.66 2.09 6.99
C ASP A 38 5.20 0.67 6.63
N TRP A 39 6.08 -0.33 6.76
CA TRP A 39 5.75 -1.75 6.54
C TRP A 39 4.81 -2.34 7.59
N ARG A 40 4.73 -1.76 8.80
CA ARG A 40 3.84 -2.24 9.87
C ARG A 40 2.37 -2.04 9.56
N ALA A 41 2.05 -1.12 8.65
CA ALA A 41 0.68 -0.85 8.24
C ALA A 41 0.10 -1.97 7.36
N THR A 42 0.94 -2.84 6.78
CA THR A 42 0.49 -3.83 5.80
C THR A 42 0.38 -5.21 6.46
N ASP A 43 -0.81 -5.81 6.46
CA ASP A 43 -0.99 -7.17 6.98
C ASP A 43 -0.23 -8.17 6.12
N SER A 44 0.93 -8.61 6.63
CA SER A 44 1.82 -9.57 5.97
C SER A 44 1.13 -10.86 5.54
N ASN A 45 0.13 -11.35 6.30
CA ASN A 45 -0.61 -12.56 5.94
C ASN A 45 -1.51 -12.32 4.72
N SER A 46 -2.14 -11.16 4.66
CA SER A 46 -2.97 -10.72 3.53
C SER A 46 -2.16 -10.51 2.24
N ILE A 47 -0.94 -9.98 2.36
CA ILE A 47 0.00 -9.85 1.24
C ILE A 47 0.37 -11.24 0.71
N LEU A 48 0.79 -12.15 1.61
CA LEU A 48 1.22 -13.49 1.24
C LEU A 48 0.08 -14.34 0.67
N ALA A 49 -1.16 -14.10 1.09
CA ALA A 49 -2.36 -14.77 0.59
C ALA A 49 -2.83 -14.25 -0.79
N SER A 50 -2.25 -13.13 -1.28
CA SER A 50 -2.65 -12.55 -2.57
C SER A 50 -2.30 -13.48 -3.72
N LYS A 51 -3.28 -13.83 -4.54
CA LYS A 51 -3.12 -14.83 -5.60
C LYS A 51 -2.60 -14.26 -6.92
N GLY A 52 -2.39 -12.95 -7.02
CA GLY A 52 -1.86 -12.31 -8.21
C GLY A 52 -1.46 -10.84 -8.05
N LYS A 53 -0.68 -10.34 -9.02
CA LYS A 53 -0.13 -8.97 -9.05
C LYS A 53 -1.17 -7.89 -8.71
N TYR A 54 -2.35 -7.95 -9.32
CA TYR A 54 -3.37 -6.92 -9.18
C TYR A 54 -4.06 -6.94 -7.82
N GLU A 55 -4.29 -8.13 -7.25
CA GLU A 55 -4.83 -8.25 -5.89
C GLU A 55 -3.87 -7.66 -4.87
N LEU A 56 -2.58 -8.01 -4.98
CA LEU A 56 -1.53 -7.44 -4.13
C LEU A 56 -1.44 -5.91 -4.27
N SER A 57 -1.45 -5.41 -5.50
CA SER A 57 -1.34 -3.96 -5.77
C SER A 57 -2.57 -3.20 -5.23
N LEU A 58 -3.77 -3.76 -5.37
CA LEU A 58 -4.99 -3.21 -4.78
C LEU A 58 -4.94 -3.24 -3.25
N ARG A 59 -4.44 -4.32 -2.63
CA ARG A 59 -4.22 -4.38 -1.18
C ARG A 59 -3.28 -3.27 -0.72
N ILE A 60 -2.11 -3.13 -1.34
CA ILE A 60 -1.15 -2.08 -1.01
C ILE A 60 -1.80 -0.69 -1.12
N MET A 61 -2.50 -0.43 -2.22
CA MET A 61 -3.23 0.82 -2.42
C MET A 61 -4.25 1.08 -1.30
N LEU A 62 -5.05 0.09 -0.91
CA LEU A 62 -6.02 0.24 0.19
C LEU A 62 -5.34 0.49 1.53
N ASN A 63 -4.28 -0.25 1.85
CA ASN A 63 -3.51 -0.05 3.09
C ASN A 63 -2.99 1.39 3.18
N MET A 64 -2.44 1.93 2.07
CA MET A 64 -1.97 3.32 2.02
C MET A 64 -3.08 4.35 2.15
N ARG A 65 -4.27 4.09 1.60
CA ARG A 65 -5.40 5.03 1.64
C ARG A 65 -6.14 5.02 2.97
N PHE A 66 -6.31 3.86 3.57
CA PHE A 66 -6.95 3.72 4.89
C PHE A 66 -5.99 3.98 6.05
N ARG A 67 -4.70 4.26 5.76
CA ARG A 67 -3.71 4.74 6.74
C ARG A 67 -4.15 6.00 7.50
N TYR A 68 -5.10 6.78 7.05
CA TYR A 68 -5.62 7.91 7.85
C TYR A 68 -7.13 7.82 8.08
N ALA A 69 -7.70 6.62 7.92
CA ALA A 69 -9.12 6.41 8.11
C ALA A 69 -9.51 6.53 9.60
N SER A 70 -10.67 7.11 9.84
CA SER A 70 -11.36 7.07 11.13
C SER A 70 -12.38 5.93 11.15
N GLU A 71 -12.86 5.54 12.34
CA GLU A 71 -13.83 4.42 12.50
C GLU A 71 -15.13 4.62 11.70
N ASN A 72 -15.50 5.88 11.42
CA ASN A 72 -16.62 6.28 10.56
C ASN A 72 -16.14 6.94 9.24
N GLY A 73 -14.99 6.49 8.74
CA GLY A 73 -14.33 7.07 7.57
C GLY A 73 -15.19 7.02 6.32
N LYS A 74 -15.09 8.07 5.50
CA LYS A 74 -15.68 8.09 4.16
C LYS A 74 -15.12 6.94 3.30
N PRO A 75 -15.90 6.38 2.36
CA PRO A 75 -15.37 5.39 1.44
C PRO A 75 -14.22 5.97 0.62
N TYR A 76 -13.23 5.12 0.32
CA TYR A 76 -12.22 5.50 -0.66
C TYR A 76 -12.88 5.53 -2.04
N SER A 77 -12.86 6.68 -2.70
CA SER A 77 -13.67 6.94 -3.89
C SER A 77 -12.85 7.31 -5.14
N PRO A 78 -11.91 6.45 -5.61
CA PRO A 78 -11.14 6.71 -6.81
C PRO A 78 -11.96 6.53 -8.09
N SER A 79 -11.52 7.18 -9.18
CA SER A 79 -11.97 6.80 -10.52
C SER A 79 -11.31 5.49 -10.96
N LEU A 80 -11.98 4.77 -11.86
CA LEU A 80 -11.46 3.56 -12.49
C LEU A 80 -10.13 3.86 -13.20
N THR A 81 -10.06 4.99 -13.92
CA THR A 81 -8.83 5.45 -14.57
C THR A 81 -7.69 5.62 -13.56
N LYS A 82 -7.96 6.16 -12.36
CA LYS A 82 -6.94 6.32 -11.32
C LYS A 82 -6.48 4.97 -10.77
N ILE A 83 -7.40 4.03 -10.53
CA ILE A 83 -7.02 2.67 -10.09
C ILE A 83 -6.12 1.99 -11.12
N ILE A 84 -6.50 2.04 -12.40
CA ILE A 84 -5.73 1.45 -13.50
C ILE A 84 -4.30 1.97 -13.51
N GLN A 85 -4.12 3.27 -13.35
CA GLN A 85 -2.80 3.90 -13.28
C GLN A 85 -2.04 3.47 -12.02
N ASP A 86 -2.70 3.48 -10.86
CA ASP A 86 -2.05 3.19 -9.56
C ASP A 86 -1.58 1.74 -9.44
N ILE A 87 -2.27 0.79 -10.08
CA ILE A 87 -1.92 -0.63 -10.03
C ILE A 87 -1.27 -1.15 -11.32
N ASP A 88 -1.02 -0.27 -12.28
CA ASP A 88 -0.50 -0.62 -13.60
C ASP A 88 -1.33 -1.76 -14.25
N PHE A 89 -2.66 -1.56 -14.28
CA PHE A 89 -3.59 -2.56 -14.78
C PHE A 89 -3.60 -2.59 -16.30
N VAL A 90 -3.39 -3.78 -16.89
CA VAL A 90 -3.52 -3.94 -18.35
C VAL A 90 -4.98 -3.82 -18.76
N GLU A 91 -5.34 -2.67 -19.33
CA GLU A 91 -6.70 -2.38 -19.74
C GLU A 91 -7.18 -3.30 -20.86
N ASN A 92 -8.44 -3.74 -20.76
CA ASN A 92 -9.11 -4.36 -21.89
C ASN A 92 -9.57 -3.29 -22.90
N LYS A 93 -9.64 -3.67 -24.18
CA LYS A 93 -10.26 -2.86 -25.25
C LYS A 93 -11.63 -2.28 -24.83
N TYR A 94 -12.41 -3.04 -24.06
CA TYR A 94 -13.68 -2.58 -23.51
C TYR A 94 -13.55 -2.24 -22.02
N LYS A 95 -13.66 -0.94 -21.69
CA LYS A 95 -13.52 -0.42 -20.31
C LYS A 95 -14.50 -1.07 -19.32
N ARG A 96 -15.68 -1.51 -19.77
CA ARG A 96 -16.64 -2.29 -18.95
C ARG A 96 -16.04 -3.59 -18.42
N ILE A 97 -15.23 -4.27 -19.22
CA ILE A 97 -14.57 -5.53 -18.81
C ILE A 97 -13.49 -5.22 -17.78
N THR A 98 -12.70 -4.15 -17.98
CA THR A 98 -11.71 -3.68 -17.00
C THR A 98 -12.38 -3.38 -15.65
N LEU A 99 -13.49 -2.63 -15.67
CA LEU A 99 -14.28 -2.34 -14.47
C LEU A 99 -14.74 -3.62 -13.76
N GLN A 100 -15.33 -4.56 -14.50
CA GLN A 100 -15.82 -5.82 -13.93
C GLN A 100 -14.71 -6.63 -13.27
N LYS A 101 -13.52 -6.69 -13.88
CA LYS A 101 -12.36 -7.40 -13.32
C LYS A 101 -11.88 -6.76 -12.03
N ILE A 102 -11.72 -5.43 -12.00
CA ILE A 102 -11.26 -4.70 -10.82
C ILE A 102 -12.26 -4.86 -9.67
N VAL A 103 -13.56 -4.67 -9.93
CA VAL A 103 -14.61 -4.85 -8.91
C VAL A 103 -14.61 -6.29 -8.40
N ALA A 104 -14.51 -7.29 -9.27
CA ALA A 104 -14.48 -8.69 -8.86
C ALA A 104 -13.25 -9.07 -8.01
N ILE A 105 -12.13 -8.36 -8.16
CA ILE A 105 -10.98 -8.55 -7.27
C ILE A 105 -11.26 -7.89 -5.92
N LEU A 106 -11.69 -6.62 -5.92
CA LEU A 106 -12.00 -5.87 -4.70
C LEU A 106 -13.04 -6.58 -3.83
N GLU A 107 -14.13 -7.09 -4.42
CA GLU A 107 -15.20 -7.77 -3.68
C GLU A 107 -14.77 -9.12 -3.07
N LYS A 108 -13.67 -9.71 -3.54
CA LYS A 108 -13.11 -10.95 -2.97
C LYS A 108 -12.15 -10.69 -1.80
N MET A 109 -11.73 -9.45 -1.62
CA MET A 109 -10.79 -9.07 -0.58
C MET A 109 -11.51 -8.93 0.76
N HIS A 110 -11.00 -9.57 1.81
CA HIS A 110 -11.63 -9.55 3.14
C HIS A 110 -11.52 -8.17 3.82
N GLU A 111 -10.63 -7.30 3.34
CA GLU A 111 -10.51 -5.91 3.74
C GLU A 111 -11.68 -5.04 3.25
N VAL A 112 -12.36 -5.49 2.19
CA VAL A 112 -13.43 -4.74 1.52
C VAL A 112 -14.79 -5.29 1.96
N LYS A 113 -15.62 -4.42 2.52
CA LYS A 113 -17.01 -4.74 2.90
C LYS A 113 -17.92 -4.77 1.68
N ARG A 114 -17.81 -3.75 0.82
CA ARG A 114 -18.57 -3.62 -0.44
C ARG A 114 -17.96 -2.56 -1.34
N VAL A 115 -18.33 -2.60 -2.62
CA VAL A 115 -17.99 -1.58 -3.61
C VAL A 115 -19.26 -1.06 -4.25
N GLU A 116 -19.49 0.25 -4.21
CA GLU A 116 -20.54 0.91 -4.98
C GLU A 116 -19.91 1.58 -6.22
N VAL A 117 -20.60 1.56 -7.36
CA VAL A 117 -20.01 1.97 -8.65
C VAL A 117 -20.90 2.97 -9.38
N ASP A 118 -20.39 4.19 -9.52
CA ASP A 118 -21.03 5.25 -10.29
C ASP A 118 -20.40 5.34 -11.67
N LYS A 119 -21.15 4.87 -12.67
CA LYS A 119 -20.66 4.77 -14.06
C LYS A 119 -20.83 6.08 -14.80
N LYS A 120 -19.78 6.52 -15.50
CA LYS A 120 -19.79 7.67 -16.39
C LYS A 120 -19.85 7.22 -17.85
N PHE A 121 -20.85 7.69 -18.57
CA PHE A 121 -21.08 7.35 -19.98
C PHE A 121 -20.95 8.57 -20.88
N GLU A 122 -20.40 8.37 -22.08
CA GLU A 122 -20.53 9.28 -23.22
C GLU A 122 -21.33 8.56 -24.30
N GLY A 123 -22.58 8.98 -24.48
CA GLY A 123 -23.55 8.25 -25.28
C GLY A 123 -23.75 6.82 -24.74
N ARG A 124 -23.44 5.81 -25.54
CA ARG A 124 -23.55 4.38 -25.16
C ARG A 124 -22.25 3.81 -24.59
N LYS A 125 -21.14 4.56 -24.62
CA LYS A 125 -19.82 4.08 -24.23
C LYS A 125 -19.54 4.43 -22.78
N LEU A 126 -19.11 3.44 -22.00
CA LEU A 126 -18.55 3.68 -20.66
C LEU A 126 -17.18 4.35 -20.80
N VAL A 127 -17.04 5.56 -20.26
CA VAL A 127 -15.79 6.32 -20.32
C VAL A 127 -15.00 6.30 -19.03
N ASP A 128 -15.68 6.22 -17.88
CA ASP A 128 -15.06 6.06 -16.57
C ASP A 128 -16.08 5.52 -15.55
N ALA A 129 -15.62 5.26 -14.33
CA ALA A 129 -16.50 5.01 -13.18
C ALA A 129 -15.85 5.52 -11.90
N ILE A 130 -16.63 5.95 -10.92
CA ILE A 130 -16.17 6.18 -9.55
C ILE A 130 -16.49 4.94 -8.73
N LEU A 131 -15.50 4.40 -8.03
CA LEU A 131 -15.66 3.22 -7.19
C LEU A 131 -15.63 3.69 -5.73
N HIS A 132 -16.76 3.61 -5.03
CA HIS A 132 -16.82 3.86 -3.59
C HIS A 132 -16.53 2.56 -2.84
N ILE A 133 -15.30 2.44 -2.36
CA ILE A 133 -14.78 1.24 -1.69
C ILE A 133 -14.93 1.42 -0.19
N TYR A 134 -15.76 0.56 0.42
CA TYR A 134 -16.01 0.56 1.85
C TYR A 134 -15.17 -0.52 2.53
N ALA A 135 -14.36 -0.14 3.51
CA ALA A 135 -13.59 -1.08 4.31
C ALA A 135 -14.46 -1.86 5.30
N THR A 136 -14.02 -3.05 5.69
CA THR A 136 -14.57 -3.78 6.84
C THR A 136 -14.17 -3.07 8.14
N SER A 137 -14.99 -3.23 9.19
CA SER A 137 -14.69 -2.67 10.52
C SER A 137 -13.39 -3.23 11.09
N GLY A 138 -13.11 -4.52 10.86
CA GLY A 138 -11.86 -5.17 11.27
C GLY A 138 -10.64 -4.53 10.62
N PHE A 139 -10.67 -4.32 9.30
CA PHE A 139 -9.58 -3.67 8.58
C PHE A 139 -9.37 -2.22 9.03
N SER A 140 -10.45 -1.43 9.17
CA SER A 140 -10.35 -0.06 9.67
C SER A 140 -9.79 0.02 11.09
N SER A 141 -10.19 -0.88 11.98
CA SER A 141 -9.70 -0.93 13.36
C SER A 141 -8.21 -1.25 13.41
N MET A 142 -7.78 -2.26 12.66
CA MET A 142 -6.36 -2.62 12.51
C MET A 142 -5.54 -1.44 11.98
N MET A 143 -6.05 -0.71 10.99
CA MET A 143 -5.39 0.48 10.46
C MET A 143 -5.23 1.58 11.51
N ILE A 144 -6.26 1.84 12.30
CA ILE A 144 -6.23 2.84 13.37
C ILE A 144 -5.21 2.46 14.46
N GLU A 145 -5.16 1.18 14.83
CA GLU A 145 -4.18 0.67 15.78
C GLU A 145 -2.74 0.81 15.25
N ASN A 146 -2.50 0.41 14.00
CA ASN A 146 -1.22 0.57 13.33
C ASN A 146 -0.75 2.03 13.30
N ASN A 147 -1.67 2.98 13.09
CA ASN A 147 -1.36 4.40 13.14
C ASN A 147 -0.98 4.89 14.54
N LYS A 148 -1.69 4.45 15.58
CA LYS A 148 -1.36 4.79 16.98
C LYS A 148 0.05 4.32 17.31
N MET A 149 0.36 3.05 17.00
CA MET A 149 1.69 2.48 17.20
C MET A 149 2.78 3.22 16.41
N THR A 150 2.49 3.61 15.16
CA THR A 150 3.45 4.37 14.33
C THR A 150 3.77 5.73 14.94
N LYS A 151 2.75 6.46 15.42
CA LYS A 151 2.93 7.76 16.10
C LYS A 151 3.73 7.61 17.40
N GLU A 152 3.44 6.58 18.19
CA GLU A 152 4.18 6.30 19.42
C GLU A 152 5.64 5.94 19.14
N CYS A 153 5.89 5.15 18.09
CA CYS A 153 7.25 4.77 17.70
C CYS A 153 8.06 5.98 17.19
N ALA A 154 7.44 6.86 16.40
CA ALA A 154 8.07 8.10 15.94
C ALA A 154 8.41 9.02 17.13
N ARG A 155 7.51 9.16 18.10
CA ARG A 155 7.75 9.91 19.34
C ARG A 155 8.92 9.34 20.14
N ASN A 156 8.96 8.02 20.30
CA ASN A 156 10.02 7.34 21.06
C ASN A 156 11.38 7.40 20.35
N ASN A 157 11.41 7.42 19.01
CA ASN A 157 12.64 7.60 18.25
C ASN A 157 13.15 9.04 18.29
N PHE A 158 12.27 10.04 18.32
CA PHE A 158 12.64 11.45 18.56
C PHE A 158 13.28 11.65 19.94
N LEU A 159 12.75 10.99 20.98
CA LEU A 159 13.26 11.06 22.35
C LEU A 159 14.59 10.31 22.55
N LYS A 160 15.02 9.48 21.59
CA LYS A 160 16.29 8.75 21.62
C LYS A 160 17.43 9.46 20.88
N GLN A 161 17.19 10.64 20.28
CA GLN A 161 18.29 11.43 19.75
C GLN A 161 19.12 11.95 20.95
N PRO A 162 20.43 11.63 21.03
CA PRO A 162 21.27 12.27 22.02
C PRO A 162 21.23 13.77 21.77
N SER A 163 20.83 14.55 22.77
CA SER A 163 20.99 15.99 22.75
C SER A 163 22.44 16.27 22.35
N LEU A 164 22.65 16.93 21.22
CA LEU A 164 23.95 17.48 20.86
C LEU A 164 24.37 18.36 22.04
N ASN A 165 25.29 17.84 22.86
CA ASN A 165 25.95 18.60 23.90
C ASN A 165 26.62 19.77 23.18
N ASN A 166 26.11 20.97 23.39
CA ASN A 166 26.84 22.20 23.12
C ASN A 166 27.97 22.28 24.14
N GLU A 167 29.05 21.52 23.92
CA GLU A 167 30.36 21.88 24.46
C GLU A 167 30.87 23.05 23.63
N ILE A 168 30.39 24.25 23.97
CA ILE A 168 31.09 25.47 23.63
C ILE A 168 32.32 25.46 24.54
N SER A 169 33.45 25.02 24.00
CA SER A 169 34.76 25.31 24.59
C SER A 169 34.91 26.83 24.62
N PRO A 170 35.06 27.50 25.78
CA PRO A 170 35.44 28.89 25.77
C PRO A 170 36.88 28.98 25.28
N LEU A 171 37.06 29.60 24.10
CA LEU A 171 38.33 30.21 23.74
C LEU A 171 38.65 31.27 24.79
N ASN A 172 39.57 30.96 25.69
CA ASN A 172 40.72 31.79 26.10
C ASN A 172 41.55 31.08 27.16
#